data_AF-A0A9X0YHU6-F1
#
_entry.id   AF-A0A9X0YHU6-F1
#
_cell.length_a   1.000
_cell.length_b   1.000
_cell.length_c   1.000
_cell.angle_alpha   90.00
_cell.angle_beta   90.00
_cell.angle_gamma   90.00
#
_symmetry.space_group_name_H-M   'P 1'
#
loop_
_entity.id
_entity.type
_entity.pdbx_description
1 polymer ?
#
loop_
_entity_poly.entity_id
_entity_poly.type
_entity_poly.pdbx_seq_one_letter_code
_entity_poly.pdbx_strand_id
1 'polypeptide(L)'
;MLKWYADNTELSTEKGKPNVLVFGGVIVDENSEKKIEKLLRDIKSKYTYPTLPLKWNFKDLKPTYKEFNRLKEYEALLKDSYEWRNEIFTRSLDIDYKVILACTQRYPSDKPLSKIKEQLTEICFSQSLMRVGMFAKHLPFKENFEIILDWPDGSNPKPFNREYFKAYNLGQSSSQINYLSGPLINLGFNDSLYYAKSTHSAVLQFADLVIGAAKDFMLKSIHNHDHSLGYNLTSIILPKYQGYPNKIIEYGMNFAPKSSECYTKINNEIKNNVA
;
A
#
# COMPACT_ATOMS: atom_id res chain seq x y z
N MET A 1 14.10 -14.70 4.27
CA MET A 1 12.70 -14.70 3.78
C MET A 1 12.21 -13.27 3.65
N LEU A 2 11.63 -12.91 2.50
CA LEU A 2 11.04 -11.60 2.26
C LEU A 2 9.53 -11.71 2.17
N LYS A 3 8.83 -10.67 2.60
CA LYS A 3 7.37 -10.62 2.61
C LYS A 3 6.91 -9.28 2.06
N TRP A 4 5.94 -9.30 1.16
CA TRP A 4 5.22 -8.10 0.73
C TRP A 4 3.85 -8.06 1.38
N TYR A 5 3.65 -7.10 2.29
CA TYR A 5 2.39 -6.82 2.94
C TYR A 5 1.66 -5.73 2.17
N ALA A 6 0.46 -6.03 1.69
CA ALA A 6 -0.27 -5.11 0.82
C ALA A 6 -1.75 -4.96 1.17
N ASP A 7 -2.26 -3.76 0.88
CA ASP A 7 -3.64 -3.37 1.07
C ASP A 7 -4.08 -2.47 -0.11
N ASN A 8 -5.35 -2.08 -0.13
CA ASN A 8 -5.92 -1.23 -1.16
C ASN A 8 -6.76 -0.08 -0.59
N THR A 9 -6.72 1.05 -1.26
CA THR A 9 -7.62 2.18 -1.00
C THR A 9 -8.12 2.76 -2.31
N GLU A 10 -9.19 3.54 -2.23
CA GLU A 10 -9.74 4.28 -3.37
C GLU A 10 -9.50 5.78 -3.20
N LEU A 11 -9.28 6.49 -4.30
CA LEU A 11 -9.26 7.95 -4.34
C LEU A 11 -10.08 8.50 -5.52
N SER A 12 -10.39 9.78 -5.45
CA SER A 12 -11.22 10.48 -6.43
C SER A 12 -10.44 11.64 -7.05
N THR A 13 -10.14 11.55 -8.34
CA THR A 13 -9.59 12.69 -9.11
C THR A 13 -10.68 13.68 -9.50
N GLU A 14 -11.95 13.28 -9.36
CA GLU A 14 -13.14 14.12 -9.53
C GLU A 14 -13.93 14.15 -8.23
N LYS A 15 -14.47 15.31 -7.87
CA LYS A 15 -15.15 15.48 -6.57
C LYS A 15 -16.30 14.48 -6.41
N GLY A 16 -16.25 13.69 -5.33
CA GLY A 16 -17.37 12.85 -4.88
C GLY A 16 -17.54 11.49 -5.55
N LYS A 17 -16.68 11.08 -6.51
CA LYS A 17 -16.77 9.75 -7.14
C LYS A 17 -15.40 9.08 -7.22
N PRO A 18 -15.14 8.03 -6.41
CA PRO A 18 -13.90 7.26 -6.51
C PRO A 18 -13.75 6.70 -7.92
N ASN A 19 -12.59 6.96 -8.51
CA ASN A 19 -12.27 6.58 -9.89
C ASN A 19 -10.82 6.12 -10.04
N VAL A 20 -10.06 6.09 -8.95
CA VAL A 20 -8.70 5.54 -8.90
C VAL A 20 -8.65 4.50 -7.80
N LEU A 21 -8.14 3.32 -8.13
CA LEU A 21 -7.75 2.34 -7.14
C LEU A 21 -6.25 2.45 -6.89
N VAL A 22 -5.87 2.46 -5.63
CA VAL A 22 -4.48 2.40 -5.16
C VAL A 22 -4.28 1.05 -4.50
N PHE A 23 -3.26 0.31 -4.92
CA PHE A 23 -2.89 -0.99 -4.36
C PHE A 23 -1.40 -0.98 -4.07
N GLY A 24 -0.96 -1.44 -2.92
CA GLY A 24 0.46 -1.39 -2.60
C GLY A 24 0.77 -1.81 -1.19
N GLY A 25 1.98 -1.49 -0.72
CA GLY A 25 2.37 -1.66 0.66
C GLY A 25 3.88 -1.76 0.81
N VAL A 26 4.34 -2.60 1.74
CA VAL A 26 5.75 -2.66 2.14
C VAL A 26 6.34 -4.05 1.97
N ILE A 27 7.57 -4.09 1.47
CA ILE A 27 8.43 -5.28 1.44
C ILE A 27 9.37 -5.21 2.65
N VAL A 28 9.40 -6.28 3.43
CA VAL A 28 10.22 -6.41 4.63
C VAL A 28 10.86 -7.80 4.70
N ASP A 29 12.00 -7.89 5.37
CA ASP A 29 12.51 -9.16 5.86
C ASP A 29 11.95 -9.48 7.26
N GLU A 30 12.27 -10.66 7.79
CA GLU A 30 11.80 -11.12 9.10
C GLU A 30 12.26 -10.21 10.25
N ASN A 31 13.44 -9.60 10.15
CA ASN A 31 13.97 -8.71 11.20
C ASN A 31 13.22 -7.37 11.21
N SER A 32 12.99 -6.79 10.03
CA SER A 32 12.23 -5.56 9.85
C SER A 32 10.76 -5.73 10.19
N GLU A 33 10.16 -6.90 9.92
CA GLU A 33 8.82 -7.26 10.41
C GLU A 33 8.74 -7.13 11.94
N LYS A 34 9.65 -7.78 12.68
CA LYS A 34 9.73 -7.70 14.15
C LYS A 34 9.98 -6.26 14.64
N LYS A 35 10.78 -5.48 13.92
CA LYS A 35 11.02 -4.06 14.25
C LYS A 35 9.76 -3.21 14.05
N ILE A 36 8.98 -3.43 13.00
CA ILE A 36 7.71 -2.73 12.77
C ILE A 36 6.68 -3.11 13.83
N GLU A 37 6.58 -4.40 14.17
CA GLU A 37 5.72 -4.88 15.26
C GLU A 37 6.06 -4.18 16.58
N LYS A 38 7.34 -4.15 16.94
CA LYS A 38 7.83 -3.47 18.13
C LYS A 38 7.54 -1.97 18.07
N LEU A 39 7.82 -1.31 16.94
CA LEU A 39 7.56 0.12 16.73
C LEU A 39 6.09 0.46 17.01
N LEU A 40 5.16 -0.24 16.36
CA LEU A 40 3.72 0.01 16.53
C LEU A 40 3.27 -0.31 17.95
N ARG A 41 3.78 -1.37 18.57
CA ARG A 41 3.48 -1.72 19.95
C ARG A 41 3.94 -0.62 20.92
N ASP A 42 5.18 -0.15 20.77
CA ASP A 42 5.77 0.87 21.63
C ASP A 42 5.02 2.21 21.52
N ILE A 43 4.65 2.62 20.30
CA ILE A 43 3.87 3.86 20.09
C ILE A 43 2.47 3.71 20.65
N LYS A 44 1.77 2.62 20.32
CA LYS A 44 0.42 2.38 20.86
C LYS A 44 0.42 2.39 22.38
N SER A 45 1.41 1.78 23.03
CA SER A 45 1.52 1.74 24.50
C SER A 45 1.51 3.11 25.19
N LYS A 46 1.92 4.18 24.49
CA LYS A 46 1.90 5.54 25.04
C LYS A 46 0.49 6.13 25.13
N TYR A 47 -0.43 5.63 24.31
CA TYR A 47 -1.72 6.28 24.09
C TYR A 47 -2.93 5.35 24.19
N THR A 48 -2.74 4.05 23.99
CA THR A 48 -3.79 3.03 23.94
C THR A 48 -3.22 1.64 24.28
N TYR A 49 -4.05 0.60 24.20
CA TYR A 49 -3.58 -0.76 24.41
C TYR A 49 -2.70 -1.23 23.23
N PRO A 50 -1.53 -1.84 23.50
CA PRO A 50 -0.56 -2.19 22.46
C PRO A 50 -1.08 -3.22 21.43
N THR A 51 -2.11 -3.98 21.79
CA THR A 51 -2.74 -5.01 20.95
C THR A 51 -3.90 -4.47 20.12
N LEU A 52 -4.39 -3.25 20.37
CA LEU A 52 -5.48 -2.68 19.58
C LEU A 52 -5.01 -2.34 18.17
N PRO A 53 -5.90 -2.46 17.17
CA PRO A 53 -5.56 -2.14 15.80
C PRO A 53 -5.40 -0.64 15.60
N LEU A 54 -4.69 -0.32 14.52
CA LEU A 54 -4.48 1.02 13.98
C LEU A 54 -4.79 1.01 12.49
N LYS A 55 -5.37 2.09 11.97
CA LYS A 55 -5.68 2.28 10.55
C LYS A 55 -5.43 3.73 10.14
N TRP A 56 -5.22 3.98 8.85
CA TRP A 56 -5.17 5.31 8.29
C TRP A 56 -6.47 6.06 8.59
N ASN A 57 -7.62 5.48 8.24
CA ASN A 57 -8.92 6.02 8.61
C ASN A 57 -9.37 5.48 9.96
N PHE A 58 -9.05 6.22 11.03
CA PHE A 58 -9.38 5.82 12.39
C PHE A 58 -10.88 5.61 12.65
N LYS A 59 -11.77 6.26 11.89
CA LYS A 59 -13.22 6.10 12.05
C LYS A 59 -13.67 4.65 11.85
N ASP A 60 -12.93 3.88 11.07
CA ASP A 60 -13.22 2.47 10.78
C ASP A 60 -12.95 1.55 11.98
N LEU A 61 -12.21 2.04 12.98
CA LEU A 61 -11.89 1.29 14.19
C LEU A 61 -12.93 1.42 15.29
N LYS A 62 -13.87 2.36 15.19
CA LYS A 62 -14.89 2.60 16.23
C LYS A 62 -15.64 1.33 16.64
N PRO A 63 -16.08 0.45 15.71
CA PRO A 63 -16.75 -0.80 16.09
C PRO A 63 -15.85 -1.71 16.94
N THR A 64 -14.59 -1.90 16.54
CA THR A 64 -13.63 -2.75 17.26
C THR A 64 -13.29 -2.20 18.64
N TYR A 65 -13.09 -0.89 18.78
CA TYR A 65 -12.84 -0.28 20.08
C TYR A 65 -14.08 -0.33 20.99
N LYS A 66 -15.28 -0.24 20.42
CA LYS A 66 -16.53 -0.46 21.16
C LYS A 66 -16.64 -1.89 21.67
N GLU A 67 -16.34 -2.88 20.82
CA GLU A 67 -16.36 -4.32 21.17
C GLU A 67 -15.46 -4.63 22.37
N PHE A 68 -14.27 -4.03 22.43
CA PHE A 68 -13.33 -4.23 23.54
C PHE A 68 -13.55 -3.31 24.75
N ASN A 69 -14.63 -2.52 24.79
CA ASN A 69 -14.88 -1.53 25.85
C ASN A 69 -13.76 -0.48 26.00
N ARG A 70 -13.21 -0.01 24.87
CA ARG A 70 -12.07 0.93 24.78
C ARG A 70 -12.44 2.25 24.09
N LEU A 71 -13.69 2.71 24.23
CA LEU A 71 -14.13 3.94 23.56
C LEU A 71 -13.39 5.20 24.00
N LYS A 72 -12.93 5.28 25.26
CA LYS A 72 -12.17 6.44 25.73
C LYS A 72 -10.83 6.55 25.01
N GLU A 73 -10.16 5.41 24.83
CA GLU A 73 -8.91 5.28 24.10
C GLU A 73 -9.10 5.59 22.61
N TYR A 74 -10.25 5.22 22.03
CA TYR A 74 -10.62 5.60 20.66
C TYR A 74 -10.74 7.12 20.49
N GLU A 75 -11.43 7.82 21.40
CA GLU A 75 -11.59 9.27 21.32
C GLU A 75 -10.24 10.00 21.53
N ALA A 76 -9.38 9.50 22.42
CA ALA A 76 -8.02 10.02 22.59
C ALA A 76 -7.18 9.84 21.31
N LEU A 77 -7.27 8.66 20.70
CA LEU A 77 -6.60 8.34 19.44
C LEU A 77 -7.08 9.23 18.28
N LEU A 78 -8.37 9.58 18.21
CA LEU A 78 -8.88 10.51 17.20
C LEU A 78 -8.28 11.90 17.37
N LYS A 79 -8.17 12.37 18.61
CA LYS A 79 -7.66 13.70 18.95
C LYS A 79 -6.19 13.87 18.56
N ASP A 80 -5.36 12.89 18.92
CA ASP A 80 -3.90 12.95 18.75
C ASP A 80 -3.42 12.17 17.51
N SER A 81 -4.33 11.96 16.55
CA SER A 81 -4.11 11.08 15.41
C SER A 81 -2.94 11.51 14.51
N TYR A 82 -2.62 12.79 14.47
CA TYR A 82 -1.52 13.35 13.68
C TYR A 82 -0.17 12.94 14.27
N GLU A 83 -0.01 13.15 15.57
CA GLU A 83 1.20 12.95 16.35
C GLU A 83 1.67 11.49 16.24
N TRP A 84 0.73 10.55 16.31
CA TRP A 84 1.04 9.12 16.24
C TRP A 84 1.57 8.74 14.87
N ARG A 85 0.89 9.17 13.81
CA ARG A 85 1.31 8.85 12.44
C ARG A 85 2.66 9.50 12.14
N ASN A 86 2.88 10.74 12.58
CA ASN A 86 4.17 11.39 12.45
C ASN A 86 5.28 10.64 13.19
N GLU A 87 5.03 10.21 14.44
CA GLU A 87 6.01 9.42 15.19
C GLU A 87 6.30 8.07 14.51
N ILE A 88 5.26 7.37 14.04
CA ILE A 88 5.39 6.09 13.32
C ILE A 88 6.27 6.26 12.09
N PHE A 89 5.97 7.22 11.22
CA PHE A 89 6.71 7.41 9.97
C PHE A 89 8.14 7.86 10.23
N THR A 90 8.35 8.80 11.15
CA THR A 90 9.70 9.28 11.51
C THR A 90 10.57 8.15 12.05
N ARG A 91 10.08 7.37 13.03
CA ARG A 91 10.84 6.26 13.62
C ARG A 91 10.98 5.07 12.68
N SER A 92 10.07 4.92 11.71
CA SER A 92 10.19 3.83 10.72
C SER A 92 11.40 4.00 9.80
N LEU A 93 11.96 5.22 9.67
CA LEU A 93 13.14 5.46 8.83
C LEU A 93 14.36 4.61 9.23
N ASP A 94 14.45 4.17 10.49
CA ASP A 94 15.52 3.30 10.98
C ASP A 94 15.31 1.81 10.69
N ILE A 95 14.18 1.45 10.06
CA ILE A 95 13.81 0.07 9.70
C ILE A 95 14.05 -0.16 8.21
N ASP A 96 14.61 -1.30 7.83
CA ASP A 96 14.85 -1.61 6.42
C ASP A 96 13.58 -2.19 5.76
N TYR A 97 12.89 -1.36 4.99
CA TYR A 97 11.73 -1.77 4.21
C TYR A 97 11.69 -1.00 2.89
N LYS A 98 10.96 -1.56 1.91
CA LYS A 98 10.71 -0.90 0.63
C LYS A 98 9.23 -0.69 0.38
N VAL A 99 8.85 0.49 -0.09
CA VAL A 99 7.47 0.79 -0.49
C VAL A 99 7.32 0.52 -1.98
N ILE A 100 6.29 -0.25 -2.33
CA ILE A 100 5.82 -0.46 -3.70
C ILE A 100 4.31 -0.27 -3.75
N LEU A 101 3.83 0.58 -4.64
CA LEU A 101 2.41 0.75 -4.91
C LEU A 101 2.12 1.03 -6.39
N ALA A 102 0.90 0.77 -6.81
CA ALA A 102 0.36 1.16 -8.09
C ALA A 102 -0.99 1.84 -7.93
N CYS A 103 -1.26 2.78 -8.82
CA CYS A 103 -2.52 3.48 -8.92
C CYS A 103 -3.08 3.28 -10.32
N THR A 104 -4.36 2.91 -10.41
CA THR A 104 -5.05 2.72 -11.68
C THR A 104 -6.31 3.56 -11.70
N GLN A 105 -6.27 4.62 -12.50
CA GLN A 105 -7.45 5.43 -12.83
C GLN A 105 -8.28 4.69 -13.87
N ARG A 106 -9.58 4.53 -13.59
CA ARG A 106 -10.52 4.01 -14.58
C ARG A 106 -10.73 5.03 -15.69
N TYR A 107 -10.99 4.55 -16.90
CA TYR A 107 -11.50 5.41 -17.97
C TYR A 107 -12.86 6.01 -17.58
N PRO A 108 -13.16 7.26 -18.04
CA PRO A 108 -14.47 7.86 -17.86
C PRO A 108 -15.58 6.91 -18.30
N SER A 109 -16.53 6.64 -17.41
CA SER A 109 -17.62 5.72 -17.67
C SER A 109 -18.79 6.00 -16.75
N ASP A 110 -20.00 5.86 -17.28
CA ASP A 110 -21.26 5.89 -16.52
C ASP A 110 -21.46 4.61 -15.69
N LYS A 111 -20.65 3.57 -15.91
CA LYS A 111 -20.73 2.35 -15.10
C LYS A 111 -20.32 2.66 -13.64
N PRO A 112 -21.13 2.25 -12.64
CA PRO A 112 -20.75 2.36 -11.24
C PRO A 112 -19.42 1.64 -10.96
N LEU A 113 -18.57 2.20 -10.08
CA LEU A 113 -17.29 1.59 -9.71
C LEU A 113 -17.49 0.15 -9.22
N SER A 114 -18.55 -0.10 -8.45
CA SER A 114 -18.90 -1.44 -7.96
C SER A 114 -19.02 -2.51 -9.05
N LYS A 115 -19.40 -2.14 -10.29
CA LYS A 115 -19.51 -3.08 -11.42
C LYS A 115 -18.18 -3.44 -12.07
N ILE A 116 -17.15 -2.63 -11.85
CA ILE A 116 -15.82 -2.81 -12.45
C ILE A 116 -14.70 -2.94 -11.41
N LYS A 117 -15.04 -2.89 -10.12
CA LYS A 117 -14.07 -2.87 -9.00
C LYS A 117 -13.19 -4.12 -9.01
N GLU A 118 -13.76 -5.30 -9.27
CA GLU A 118 -13.00 -6.55 -9.39
C GLU A 118 -11.95 -6.46 -10.51
N GLN A 119 -12.32 -5.97 -11.69
CA GLN A 119 -11.39 -5.80 -12.81
C GLN A 119 -10.31 -4.76 -12.49
N LEU A 120 -10.69 -3.62 -11.90
CA LEU A 120 -9.74 -2.57 -11.54
C LEU A 120 -8.76 -3.05 -10.45
N THR A 121 -9.25 -3.88 -9.52
CA THR A 121 -8.45 -4.54 -8.48
C THR A 121 -7.45 -5.50 -9.09
N GLU A 122 -7.88 -6.37 -10.00
CA GLU A 122 -7.00 -7.29 -10.72
C GLU A 122 -5.89 -6.54 -11.47
N ILE A 123 -6.24 -5.48 -12.21
CA ILE A 123 -5.27 -4.65 -12.95
C ILE A 123 -4.29 -3.96 -11.99
N CYS A 124 -4.78 -3.35 -10.91
CA CYS A 124 -3.93 -2.60 -9.99
C CYS A 124 -3.00 -3.53 -9.20
N PHE A 125 -3.50 -4.70 -8.80
CA PHE A 125 -2.69 -5.76 -8.21
C PHE A 125 -1.61 -6.24 -9.18
N SER A 126 -1.96 -6.52 -10.44
CA SER A 126 -1.01 -6.88 -11.50
C SER A 126 0.13 -5.86 -11.64
N GLN A 127 -0.21 -4.57 -11.72
CA GLN A 127 0.77 -3.49 -11.84
C GLN A 127 1.70 -3.36 -10.64
N SER A 128 1.20 -3.66 -9.43
CA SER A 128 2.00 -3.72 -8.21
C SER A 128 2.90 -4.95 -8.23
N LEU A 129 2.34 -6.11 -8.57
CA LEU A 129 3.04 -7.40 -8.61
C LEU A 129 4.17 -7.41 -9.65
N MET A 130 4.00 -6.76 -10.80
CA MET A 130 5.08 -6.53 -11.77
C MET A 130 6.28 -5.80 -11.16
N ARG A 131 6.03 -4.81 -10.29
CA ARG A 131 7.09 -4.07 -9.59
C ARG A 131 7.75 -4.89 -8.49
N VAL A 132 6.95 -5.65 -7.74
CA VAL A 132 7.45 -6.60 -6.74
C VAL A 132 8.31 -7.68 -7.39
N GLY A 133 7.89 -8.23 -8.52
CA GLY A 133 8.69 -9.17 -9.30
C GLY A 133 9.98 -8.54 -9.84
N MET A 134 9.92 -7.29 -10.30
CA MET A 134 11.12 -6.55 -10.70
C MET A 134 12.06 -6.27 -9.52
N PHE A 135 11.54 -5.97 -8.33
CA PHE A 135 12.34 -5.86 -7.11
C PHE A 135 13.06 -7.20 -6.82
N ALA A 136 12.31 -8.30 -6.77
CA ALA A 136 12.86 -9.63 -6.50
C ALA A 136 13.91 -10.07 -7.53
N LYS A 137 13.72 -9.74 -8.82
CA LYS A 137 14.67 -10.06 -9.89
C LYS A 137 16.06 -9.43 -9.69
N HIS A 138 16.16 -8.30 -8.99
CA HIS A 138 17.43 -7.61 -8.74
C HIS A 138 18.04 -7.95 -7.38
N LEU A 139 17.43 -8.85 -6.60
CA LEU A 139 18.03 -9.31 -5.36
C LEU A 139 19.18 -10.27 -5.66
N PRO A 140 20.27 -10.21 -4.86
CA PRO A 140 21.41 -11.12 -5.03
C PRO A 140 21.06 -12.57 -4.64
N PHE A 141 19.94 -12.79 -3.93
CA PHE A 141 19.44 -14.09 -3.51
C PHE A 141 17.97 -14.25 -3.91
N LYS A 142 17.58 -15.50 -4.19
CA LYS A 142 16.20 -15.89 -4.50
C LYS A 142 15.74 -16.83 -3.41
N GLU A 143 15.24 -16.27 -2.31
CA GLU A 143 14.75 -17.06 -1.18
C GLU A 143 13.33 -16.64 -0.86
N ASN A 144 12.48 -17.65 -0.59
CA ASN A 144 11.10 -17.60 -0.11
C ASN A 144 10.53 -16.18 -0.01
N PHE A 145 9.77 -15.79 -1.03
CA PHE A 145 9.08 -14.53 -1.11
C PHE A 145 7.59 -14.77 -0.92
N GLU A 146 7.04 -14.23 0.17
CA GLU A 146 5.62 -14.34 0.49
C GLU A 146 4.87 -13.06 0.11
N ILE A 147 3.63 -13.22 -0.33
CA ILE A 147 2.73 -12.10 -0.56
C ILE A 147 1.57 -12.25 0.41
N ILE A 148 1.41 -11.24 1.26
CA ILE A 148 0.43 -11.21 2.34
C ILE A 148 -0.51 -10.03 2.08
N LEU A 149 -1.76 -10.33 1.78
CA LEU A 149 -2.79 -9.33 1.47
C LEU A 149 -3.73 -9.15 2.66
N ASP A 150 -4.25 -7.93 2.85
CA ASP A 150 -5.44 -7.77 3.71
C ASP A 150 -6.61 -8.57 3.12
N TRP A 151 -7.50 -9.02 4.00
CA TRP A 151 -8.63 -9.84 3.59
C TRP A 151 -9.51 -9.06 2.62
N PRO A 152 -9.85 -9.62 1.45
CA PRO A 152 -10.49 -8.87 0.38
C PRO A 152 -11.87 -8.34 0.78
N ASP A 153 -12.17 -7.12 0.32
CA ASP A 153 -13.51 -6.53 0.40
C ASP A 153 -14.57 -7.50 -0.15
N GLY A 154 -15.66 -7.68 0.60
CA GLY A 154 -16.73 -8.61 0.21
C GLY A 154 -16.33 -10.08 0.20
N SER A 155 -15.16 -10.44 0.77
CA SER A 155 -14.63 -11.80 0.84
C SER A 155 -14.46 -12.49 -0.51
N ASN A 156 -14.18 -11.73 -1.58
CA ASN A 156 -13.91 -12.28 -2.91
C ASN A 156 -12.41 -12.23 -3.26
N PRO A 157 -11.64 -13.32 -3.06
CA PRO A 157 -10.21 -13.35 -3.37
C PRO A 157 -9.90 -13.62 -4.85
N LYS A 158 -10.91 -13.83 -5.70
CA LYS A 158 -10.73 -14.20 -7.11
C LYS A 158 -9.84 -13.25 -7.91
N PRO A 159 -9.93 -11.91 -7.78
CA PRO A 159 -9.08 -11.00 -8.55
C PRO A 159 -7.60 -11.23 -8.27
N PHE A 160 -7.25 -11.44 -6.99
CA PHE A 160 -5.88 -11.67 -6.56
C PHE A 160 -5.39 -13.06 -6.94
N ASN A 161 -6.17 -14.09 -6.65
CA ASN A 161 -5.80 -15.48 -6.92
C ASN A 161 -5.58 -15.75 -8.42
N ARG A 162 -6.45 -15.21 -9.28
CA ARG A 162 -6.36 -15.41 -10.74
C ARG A 162 -5.15 -14.73 -11.34
N GLU A 163 -4.92 -13.47 -10.97
CA GLU A 163 -3.74 -12.72 -11.40
C GLU A 163 -2.47 -13.40 -10.89
N TYR A 164 -2.43 -13.77 -9.61
CA TYR A 164 -1.26 -14.40 -9.01
C TYR A 164 -0.92 -15.73 -9.67
N PHE A 165 -1.91 -16.57 -9.94
CA PHE A 165 -1.68 -17.84 -10.64
C PHE A 165 -0.98 -17.64 -11.99
N LYS A 166 -1.41 -16.65 -12.79
CA LYS A 166 -0.80 -16.36 -14.09
C LYS A 166 0.58 -15.71 -13.95
N ALA A 167 0.73 -14.76 -13.04
CA ALA A 167 2.02 -14.13 -12.77
C ALA A 167 3.06 -15.15 -12.29
N TYR A 168 2.65 -16.05 -11.39
CA TYR A 168 3.49 -17.08 -10.80
C TYR A 168 3.97 -18.11 -11.82
N ASN A 169 3.04 -18.73 -12.54
CA ASN A 169 3.35 -19.83 -13.45
C ASN A 169 3.86 -19.37 -14.82
N LEU A 170 3.26 -18.30 -15.36
CA LEU A 170 3.47 -17.88 -16.75
C LEU A 170 4.30 -16.59 -16.88
N GLY A 171 4.46 -15.82 -15.79
CA GLY A 171 5.08 -14.50 -15.87
C GLY A 171 4.25 -13.53 -16.69
N GLN A 172 2.91 -13.65 -16.62
CA GLN A 172 1.96 -12.85 -17.39
C GLN A 172 0.80 -12.41 -16.53
N SER A 173 0.20 -11.26 -16.87
CA SER A 173 -1.04 -10.82 -16.24
C SER A 173 -2.26 -11.56 -16.76
N SER A 174 -3.40 -11.39 -16.07
CA SER A 174 -4.70 -11.84 -16.54
C SER A 174 -5.05 -11.32 -17.93
N SER A 175 -4.53 -10.15 -18.29
CA SER A 175 -4.66 -9.49 -19.59
C SER A 175 -3.52 -9.82 -20.58
N GLN A 176 -2.77 -10.90 -20.35
CA GLN A 176 -1.67 -11.38 -21.22
C GLN A 176 -0.49 -10.41 -21.37
N ILE A 177 -0.30 -9.51 -20.41
CA ILE A 177 0.87 -8.62 -20.40
C ILE A 177 2.04 -9.37 -19.76
N ASN A 178 3.15 -9.52 -20.49
CA ASN A 178 4.36 -10.15 -19.97
C ASN A 178 4.98 -9.33 -18.84
N TYR A 179 5.35 -10.01 -17.77
CA TYR A 179 6.13 -9.45 -16.67
C TYR A 179 7.60 -9.38 -17.11
N LEU A 180 8.21 -8.20 -17.00
CA LEU A 180 9.65 -8.02 -17.27
C LEU A 180 10.54 -8.84 -16.33
N SER A 181 9.99 -9.25 -15.18
CA SER A 181 10.63 -10.13 -14.22
C SER A 181 10.67 -11.60 -14.68
N GLY A 182 9.84 -11.98 -15.66
CA GLY A 182 9.50 -13.38 -15.94
C GLY A 182 8.56 -13.97 -14.87
N PRO A 183 8.31 -15.30 -14.93
CA PRO A 183 7.48 -16.02 -13.96
C PRO A 183 7.99 -15.87 -12.52
N LEU A 184 7.08 -15.61 -11.57
CA LEU A 184 7.47 -15.41 -10.16
C LEU A 184 8.02 -16.68 -9.50
N ILE A 185 7.63 -17.87 -9.99
CA ILE A 185 8.23 -19.14 -9.54
C ILE A 185 9.76 -19.15 -9.69
N ASN A 186 10.29 -18.48 -10.71
CA ASN A 186 11.73 -18.41 -10.98
C ASN A 186 12.46 -17.37 -10.10
N LEU A 187 11.73 -16.68 -9.22
CA LEU A 187 12.21 -15.61 -8.35
C LEU A 187 12.06 -15.95 -6.85
N GLY A 188 11.72 -17.20 -6.53
CA GLY A 188 11.62 -17.69 -5.15
C GLY A 188 10.30 -17.35 -4.45
N PHE A 189 9.26 -16.96 -5.20
CA PHE A 189 7.93 -16.73 -4.62
C PHE A 189 7.27 -18.06 -4.21
N ASN A 190 6.41 -18.01 -3.19
CA ASN A 190 5.56 -19.15 -2.84
C ASN A 190 4.44 -19.32 -3.88
N ASP A 191 3.92 -20.54 -4.03
CA ASP A 191 2.88 -20.88 -5.01
C ASP A 191 1.50 -20.25 -4.74
N SER A 192 1.31 -19.69 -3.55
CA SER A 192 0.04 -19.18 -3.07
C SER A 192 0.17 -17.80 -2.40
N LEU A 193 -0.93 -17.06 -2.43
CA LEU A 193 -1.11 -15.84 -1.65
C LEU A 193 -1.53 -16.19 -0.22
N TYR A 194 -1.05 -15.42 0.74
CA TYR A 194 -1.54 -15.45 2.11
C TYR A 194 -2.50 -14.28 2.34
N TYR A 195 -3.56 -14.55 3.09
CA TYR A 195 -4.51 -13.53 3.49
C TYR A 195 -4.50 -13.40 5.01
N ALA A 196 -4.39 -12.18 5.50
CA ALA A 196 -4.51 -11.86 6.92
C ALA A 196 -5.48 -10.69 7.10
N LYS A 197 -5.86 -10.39 8.34
CA LYS A 197 -6.65 -9.18 8.64
C LYS A 197 -5.74 -8.08 9.15
N SER A 198 -5.87 -6.87 8.60
CA SER A 198 -5.18 -5.67 9.10
C SER A 198 -5.43 -5.45 10.58
N THR A 199 -6.59 -5.85 11.13
CA THR A 199 -6.85 -5.75 12.58
C THR A 199 -5.92 -6.60 13.45
N HIS A 200 -5.29 -7.65 12.91
CA HIS A 200 -4.44 -8.57 13.67
C HIS A 200 -2.97 -8.60 13.23
N SER A 201 -2.64 -8.03 12.06
CA SER A 201 -1.26 -7.95 11.56
C SER A 201 -0.71 -6.54 11.69
N ALA A 202 0.32 -6.35 12.51
CA ALA A 202 0.95 -5.05 12.70
C ALA A 202 1.55 -4.50 11.40
N VAL A 203 2.14 -5.36 10.56
CA VAL A 203 2.73 -4.93 9.30
C VAL A 203 1.67 -4.61 8.25
N LEU A 204 0.51 -5.28 8.25
CA LEU A 204 -0.63 -4.81 7.43
C LEU A 204 -1.18 -3.46 7.92
N GLN A 205 -1.22 -3.20 9.23
CA GLN A 205 -1.58 -1.85 9.74
C GLN A 205 -0.59 -0.81 9.25
N PHE A 206 0.71 -1.14 9.26
CA PHE A 206 1.74 -0.25 8.71
C PHE A 206 1.58 -0.05 7.19
N ALA A 207 1.24 -1.10 6.43
CA ALA A 207 0.96 -1.00 5.01
C ALA A 207 -0.26 -0.09 4.72
N ASP A 208 -1.36 -0.25 5.48
CA ASP A 208 -2.54 0.62 5.39
C ASP A 208 -2.18 2.09 5.67
N LEU A 209 -1.36 2.37 6.68
CA LEU A 209 -0.86 3.72 6.93
C LEU A 209 -0.05 4.28 5.75
N VAL A 210 0.89 3.51 5.21
CA VAL A 210 1.76 3.92 4.10
C VAL A 210 0.92 4.24 2.85
N ILE A 211 -0.05 3.38 2.54
CA ILE A 211 -0.93 3.55 1.39
C ILE A 211 -1.90 4.72 1.60
N GLY A 212 -2.44 4.87 2.80
CA GLY A 212 -3.29 6.00 3.17
C GLY A 212 -2.54 7.33 3.06
N ALA A 213 -1.30 7.39 3.53
CA ALA A 213 -0.45 8.56 3.37
C ALA A 213 -0.18 8.86 1.88
N ALA A 214 0.15 7.83 1.09
CA ALA A 214 0.40 7.97 -0.34
C ALA A 214 -0.84 8.46 -1.10
N LYS A 215 -2.04 7.99 -0.73
CA LYS A 215 -3.32 8.48 -1.25
C LYS A 215 -3.47 9.97 -1.01
N ASP A 216 -3.23 10.43 0.21
CA ASP A 216 -3.37 11.83 0.60
C ASP A 216 -2.28 12.72 -0.03
N PHE A 217 -1.08 12.17 -0.25
CA PHE A 217 -0.04 12.80 -1.07
C PHE A 217 -0.54 13.03 -2.50
N MET A 218 -1.03 11.99 -3.17
CA MET A 218 -1.53 12.08 -4.55
C MET A 218 -2.72 13.03 -4.68
N LEU A 219 -3.67 13.00 -3.74
CA LEU A 219 -4.81 13.91 -3.74
C LEU A 219 -4.37 15.37 -3.65
N LYS A 220 -3.39 15.66 -2.78
CA LYS A 220 -2.79 17.01 -2.70
C LYS A 220 -2.15 17.39 -4.03
N SER A 221 -1.35 16.51 -4.64
CA SER A 221 -0.68 16.77 -5.93
C SER A 221 -1.68 17.01 -7.07
N ILE A 222 -2.82 16.31 -7.07
CA ILE A 222 -3.83 16.43 -8.13
C ILE A 222 -4.65 17.71 -7.99
N HIS A 223 -5.08 18.03 -6.76
CA HIS A 223 -6.04 19.10 -6.46
C HIS A 223 -5.41 20.39 -5.92
N ASN A 224 -4.09 20.42 -5.71
CA ASN A 224 -3.35 21.53 -5.12
C ASN A 224 -3.93 21.99 -3.76
N HIS A 225 -4.24 21.05 -2.88
CA HIS A 225 -4.67 21.38 -1.52
C HIS A 225 -3.52 22.01 -0.70
N ASP A 226 -3.83 23.05 0.08
CA ASP A 226 -2.83 23.77 0.89
C ASP A 226 -2.16 22.87 1.95
N HIS A 227 -2.94 21.98 2.56
CA HIS A 227 -2.49 21.10 3.64
C HIS A 227 -2.96 19.67 3.43
N SER A 228 -2.05 18.70 3.65
CA SER A 228 -2.34 17.28 3.63
C SER A 228 -1.39 16.55 4.59
N LEU A 229 -1.96 15.83 5.57
CA LEU A 229 -1.17 15.03 6.52
C LEU A 229 -0.38 13.95 5.78
N GLY A 230 -1.04 13.18 4.92
CA GLY A 230 -0.37 12.12 4.18
C GLY A 230 0.68 12.63 3.20
N TYR A 231 0.56 13.86 2.71
CA TYR A 231 1.63 14.49 1.94
C TYR A 231 2.92 14.62 2.77
N ASN A 232 2.83 15.19 3.96
CA ASN A 232 3.99 15.37 4.84
C ASN A 232 4.62 14.01 5.20
N LEU A 233 3.78 13.03 5.57
CA LEU A 233 4.25 11.70 5.96
C LEU A 233 4.87 10.93 4.79
N THR A 234 4.28 11.00 3.60
CA THR A 234 4.85 10.36 2.40
C THR A 234 6.21 10.96 2.08
N SER A 235 6.34 12.29 2.20
CA SER A 235 7.60 13.01 1.95
C SER A 235 8.72 12.53 2.90
N ILE A 236 8.40 12.30 4.18
CA ILE A 236 9.34 11.73 5.17
C ILE A 236 9.90 10.39 4.69
N ILE A 237 9.05 9.50 4.18
CA ILE A 237 9.43 8.13 3.81
C ILE A 237 9.73 7.94 2.31
N LEU A 238 9.86 9.01 1.53
CA LEU A 238 10.28 8.91 0.12
C LEU A 238 11.56 8.07 -0.08
N PRO A 239 12.60 8.17 0.79
CA PRO A 239 13.79 7.31 0.70
C PRO A 239 13.50 5.79 0.79
N LYS A 240 12.33 5.40 1.29
CA LYS A 240 11.90 4.00 1.40
C LYS A 240 11.17 3.51 0.16
N TYR A 241 10.76 4.38 -0.76
CA TYR A 241 10.19 3.94 -2.03
C TYR A 241 11.25 3.27 -2.90
N GLN A 242 10.88 2.14 -3.52
CA GLN A 242 11.79 1.47 -4.44
C GLN A 242 12.13 2.38 -5.63
N GLY A 243 13.41 2.44 -5.97
CA GLY A 243 13.90 3.31 -7.05
C GLY A 243 14.20 4.75 -6.61
N TYR A 244 14.00 5.12 -5.34
CA TYR A 244 14.53 6.39 -4.83
C TYR A 244 16.05 6.51 -5.10
N PRO A 245 16.57 7.70 -5.46
CA PRO A 245 15.83 8.95 -5.67
C PRO A 245 15.18 9.07 -7.06
N ASN A 246 15.80 8.50 -8.10
CA ASN A 246 15.56 8.95 -9.47
C ASN A 246 14.54 8.12 -10.26
N LYS A 247 14.11 6.97 -9.72
CA LYS A 247 13.31 5.97 -10.44
C LYS A 247 12.10 5.48 -9.65
N ILE A 248 11.56 6.34 -8.78
CA ILE A 248 10.41 6.01 -7.92
C ILE A 248 9.18 5.68 -8.78
N ILE A 249 8.89 6.46 -9.82
CA ILE A 249 7.73 6.22 -10.70
C ILE A 249 7.85 4.88 -11.47
N GLU A 250 9.08 4.49 -11.77
CA GLU A 250 9.37 3.27 -12.52
C GLU A 250 9.23 2.04 -11.62
N TYR A 251 9.76 2.08 -10.40
CA TYR A 251 9.88 0.89 -9.56
C TYR A 251 9.06 0.89 -8.27
N GLY A 252 8.82 2.04 -7.64
CA GLY A 252 8.17 2.15 -6.33
C GLY A 252 6.73 2.64 -6.37
N MET A 253 6.34 3.42 -7.37
CA MET A 253 5.00 4.00 -7.49
C MET A 253 4.55 4.01 -8.95
N ASN A 254 3.39 3.41 -9.28
CA ASN A 254 2.75 3.63 -10.58
C ASN A 254 1.62 4.64 -10.48
N PHE A 255 1.40 5.39 -11.56
CA PHE A 255 0.08 5.95 -11.83
C PHE A 255 -0.31 5.70 -13.29
N ALA A 256 -1.37 4.93 -13.50
CA ALA A 256 -1.91 4.61 -14.82
C ALA A 256 -3.26 5.30 -15.02
N PRO A 257 -3.54 5.84 -16.22
CA PRO A 257 -2.67 5.84 -17.40
C PRO A 257 -1.58 6.93 -17.34
N LYS A 258 -0.43 6.66 -17.97
CA LYS A 258 0.71 7.61 -18.05
C LYS A 258 0.39 8.87 -18.86
N SER A 259 -0.62 8.82 -19.72
CA SER A 259 -1.09 9.97 -20.51
C SER A 259 -1.99 10.93 -19.70
N SER A 260 -2.35 10.59 -18.46
CA SER A 260 -3.20 11.46 -17.63
C SER A 260 -2.43 12.68 -17.12
N GLU A 261 -3.12 13.81 -16.97
CA GLU A 261 -2.58 15.00 -16.29
C GLU A 261 -2.21 14.67 -14.83
N CYS A 262 -2.96 13.77 -14.19
CA CYS A 262 -2.70 13.29 -12.84
C CYS A 262 -1.31 12.63 -12.72
N TYR A 263 -0.91 11.81 -13.71
CA TYR A 263 0.43 11.22 -13.76
C TYR A 263 1.51 12.31 -13.78
N THR A 264 1.37 13.32 -14.63
CA THR A 264 2.34 14.42 -14.74
C THR A 264 2.46 15.19 -13.43
N LYS A 265 1.33 15.52 -12.77
CA LYS A 265 1.33 16.21 -11.47
C LYS A 265 2.04 15.41 -10.39
N ILE A 266 1.71 14.12 -10.25
CA ILE A 266 2.33 13.25 -9.23
C ILE A 266 3.83 13.07 -9.50
N ASN A 267 4.23 12.88 -10.76
CA ASN A 267 5.63 12.76 -11.13
C ASN A 267 6.43 14.02 -10.81
N ASN A 268 5.88 15.20 -11.12
CA ASN A 268 6.51 16.48 -10.78
C ASN A 268 6.61 16.67 -9.27
N GLU A 269 5.56 16.32 -8.53
CA GLU A 269 5.56 16.41 -7.07
C GLU A 269 6.65 15.54 -6.43
N ILE A 270 6.81 14.30 -6.91
CA ILE A 270 7.89 13.41 -6.44
C ILE A 270 9.25 14.03 -6.72
N LYS A 271 9.48 14.54 -7.94
CA LYS A 271 10.76 15.19 -8.29
C LYS A 271 11.06 16.39 -7.38
N ASN A 272 10.06 17.19 -7.06
CA ASN A 272 10.21 18.36 -6.19
C ASN A 272 10.55 18.00 -4.74
N ASN A 273 10.17 16.82 -4.26
CA ASN A 273 10.44 16.36 -2.89
C ASN A 273 11.69 15.47 -2.79
N VAL A 274 12.34 15.17 -3.91
CA VAL A 274 13.59 14.40 -3.98
C VAL A 274 14.81 15.31 -4.23
N ALA A 275 14.59 16.49 -4.83
CA ALA A 275 15.58 17.54 -5.05
C ALA A 275 16.01 18.20 -3.74
#